data_AF-A0A7S3SM62-F1
#
_entry.id   AF-A0A7S3SM62-F1
#
_cell.length_a   1.000
_cell.length_b   1.000
_cell.length_c   1.000
_cell.angle_alpha   90.00
_cell.angle_beta   90.00
_cell.angle_gamma   90.00
#
_symmetry.space_group_name_H-M   'P 1'
#
loop_
_entity.id
_entity.type
_entity.pdbx_description
1 polymer ?
#
loop_
_entity_poly.entity_id
_entity_poly.type
_entity_poly.pdbx_seq_one_letter_code
_entity_poly.pdbx_strand_id
1 'polypeptide(L)'
;GTPDADRVYMPTLKLAALALLASSTAALKVEKPVVKPVLKLRGGVSAGDVITGGALFLSASVGLPALAGGSDALFMINYPGFDWAGYQAKWTAESKSYLDTMTRFFGGALLLAGALQYYAKDVMAAKPYYAILTVTQLVFAGLQIFFAAPTAAMPSVHYVYAGMNAVLAVAGAMAMI
;
A
#
# COMPACT_ATOMS: atom_id res chain seq x y z
N GLY A 1 -3.73 -33.54 2.91
CA GLY A 1 -3.52 -32.48 3.91
C GLY A 1 -2.08 -32.07 3.86
N THR A 2 -1.80 -30.88 3.35
CA THR A 2 -0.44 -30.33 3.25
C THR A 2 -0.26 -29.27 4.36
N PRO A 3 0.42 -29.59 5.47
CA PRO A 3 0.46 -28.73 6.67
C PRO A 3 1.42 -27.53 6.59
N ASP A 4 1.87 -27.12 5.40
CA ASP A 4 2.98 -26.15 5.28
C ASP A 4 2.59 -24.77 4.74
N ALA A 5 1.39 -24.60 4.18
CA ALA A 5 0.93 -23.27 3.76
C ALA A 5 0.63 -22.37 4.98
N ASP A 6 -0.04 -22.91 6.00
CA ASP A 6 -0.50 -22.13 7.16
C ASP A 6 0.64 -21.56 8.02
N ARG A 7 1.83 -22.17 7.98
CA ARG A 7 3.00 -21.71 8.76
C ARG A 7 3.70 -20.49 8.18
N VAL A 8 3.59 -20.25 6.87
CA VAL A 8 4.29 -19.16 6.18
C VAL A 8 3.42 -17.92 5.97
N TYR A 9 2.09 -18.08 5.89
CA TYR A 9 1.15 -16.95 5.70
C TYR A 9 0.73 -16.26 7.00
N MET A 10 0.74 -16.96 8.15
CA MET A 10 0.41 -16.37 9.45
C MET A 10 1.36 -15.24 9.90
N PRO A 11 2.69 -15.35 9.72
CA PRO A 11 3.63 -14.31 10.16
C PRO A 11 3.50 -13.01 9.37
N THR A 12 3.26 -13.09 8.06
CA THR A 12 3.14 -11.92 7.17
C THR A 12 1.82 -11.17 7.37
N LEU A 13 0.71 -11.89 7.57
CA LEU A 13 -0.57 -11.30 7.97
C LEU A 13 -0.47 -10.63 9.35
N LYS A 14 0.24 -11.25 10.30
CA LYS A 14 0.50 -10.65 11.62
C LYS A 14 1.41 -9.43 11.53
N LEU A 15 2.43 -9.42 10.66
CA LEU A 15 3.26 -8.24 10.43
C LEU A 15 2.49 -7.10 9.75
N ALA A 16 1.64 -7.41 8.77
CA ALA A 16 0.79 -6.42 8.12
C ALA A 16 -0.26 -5.86 9.08
N ALA A 17 -0.88 -6.71 9.90
CA ALA A 17 -1.79 -6.29 10.96
C ALA A 17 -1.06 -5.49 12.05
N LEU A 18 0.18 -5.86 12.41
CA LEU A 18 1.00 -5.11 13.36
C LEU A 18 1.45 -3.77 12.78
N ALA A 19 1.73 -3.68 11.48
CA ALA A 19 2.00 -2.41 10.80
C ALA A 19 0.75 -1.51 10.76
N LEU A 20 -0.43 -2.08 10.54
CA LEU A 20 -1.73 -1.39 10.60
C LEU A 20 -2.10 -0.95 12.03
N LEU A 21 -1.75 -1.74 13.04
CA LEU A 21 -2.00 -1.43 14.46
C LEU A 21 -0.95 -0.48 15.06
N ALA A 22 0.29 -0.51 14.55
CA ALA A 22 1.33 0.44 14.92
C ALA A 22 0.99 1.86 14.45
N SER A 23 0.25 2.00 13.34
CA SER A 23 -0.30 3.30 12.92
C SER A 23 -1.45 3.82 13.80
N SER A 24 -2.09 2.98 14.62
CA SER A 24 -3.27 3.39 15.40
C SER A 24 -2.98 3.78 16.86
N THR A 25 -1.76 3.60 17.38
CA THR A 25 -1.49 3.73 18.83
C THR A 25 -0.60 4.89 19.24
N ALA A 26 -0.14 5.74 18.31
CA ALA A 26 0.73 6.87 18.63
C ALA A 26 0.19 8.22 18.10
N ALA A 27 -1.01 8.63 18.50
CA ALA A 27 -1.41 10.05 18.45
C ALA A 27 -2.69 10.31 19.25
N LEU A 28 -2.61 10.27 20.58
CA LEU A 28 -3.62 10.92 21.41
C LEU A 28 -3.05 12.24 21.95
N LYS A 29 -3.69 13.32 21.48
CA LYS A 29 -3.54 14.75 21.84
C LYS A 29 -2.28 15.46 21.36
N VAL A 30 -2.44 16.32 20.35
CA VAL A 30 -1.64 17.55 20.22
C VAL A 30 -2.53 18.66 19.65
N GLU A 31 -2.52 19.82 20.30
CA GLU A 31 -3.11 21.08 19.82
C GLU A 31 -2.74 21.32 18.35
N LYS A 32 -3.71 21.80 17.55
CA LYS A 32 -3.52 22.11 16.12
C LYS A 32 -2.28 23.00 15.93
N PRO A 33 -1.17 22.49 15.40
CA PRO A 33 -0.07 23.35 15.03
C PRO A 33 -0.41 23.95 13.66
N VAL A 34 -0.62 25.27 13.61
CA VAL A 34 -0.67 26.01 12.35
C VAL A 34 0.75 26.02 11.79
N VAL A 35 1.05 25.17 10.80
CA VAL A 35 2.38 25.10 10.19
C VAL A 35 2.31 25.50 8.72
N LYS A 36 3.19 26.42 8.34
CA LYS A 36 3.41 26.91 6.97
C LYS A 36 3.92 25.76 6.07
N PRO A 37 3.57 25.75 4.77
CA PRO A 37 3.94 24.66 3.88
C PRO A 37 5.46 24.57 3.70
N VAL A 38 6.00 23.44 4.17
CA VAL A 38 7.32 22.91 3.90
C VAL A 38 7.45 22.64 2.40
N LEU A 39 8.47 23.22 1.76
CA LEU A 39 8.84 23.14 0.34
C LEU A 39 7.68 22.93 -0.66
N LYS A 40 7.27 24.02 -1.31
CA LYS A 40 6.43 23.96 -2.51
C LYS A 40 7.28 23.56 -3.72
N LEU A 41 6.94 22.44 -4.36
CA LEU A 41 7.41 22.09 -5.69
C LEU A 41 6.88 23.10 -6.72
N ARG A 42 7.51 23.20 -7.90
CA ARG A 42 7.04 24.09 -8.98
C ARG A 42 5.57 23.79 -9.28
N GLY A 43 4.73 24.81 -9.27
CA GLY A 43 3.27 24.67 -9.46
C GLY A 43 2.44 24.78 -8.18
N GLY A 44 3.07 24.96 -7.01
CA GLY A 44 2.36 25.23 -5.74
C GLY A 44 1.97 24.00 -4.94
N VAL A 45 2.26 22.79 -5.44
CA VAL A 45 2.10 21.51 -4.77
C VAL A 45 3.21 21.33 -3.73
N SER A 46 2.88 21.05 -2.47
CA SER A 46 3.88 20.76 -1.44
C SER A 46 4.35 19.30 -1.49
N ALA A 47 5.51 19.00 -0.90
CA ALA A 47 5.94 17.61 -0.72
C ALA A 47 4.93 16.78 0.11
N GLY A 48 4.25 17.44 1.06
CA GLY A 48 3.17 16.85 1.85
C GLY A 48 1.95 16.45 1.01
N ASP A 49 1.58 17.26 0.01
CA ASP A 49 0.50 16.94 -0.92
C ASP A 49 0.86 15.73 -1.79
N VAL A 50 2.13 15.64 -2.23
CA VAL A 50 2.62 14.52 -3.05
C VAL A 50 2.57 13.21 -2.28
N ILE A 51 3.12 13.14 -1.05
CA ILE A 51 3.07 11.89 -0.28
C ILE A 51 1.64 11.52 0.10
N THR A 52 0.83 12.49 0.51
CA THR A 52 -0.54 12.24 0.94
C THR A 52 -1.39 11.76 -0.23
N GLY A 53 -1.43 12.53 -1.31
CA GLY A 53 -2.22 12.21 -2.50
C GLY A 53 -1.71 10.95 -3.20
N GLY A 54 -0.39 10.79 -3.31
CA GLY A 54 0.22 9.63 -3.95
C GLY A 54 -0.03 8.33 -3.19
N ALA A 55 0.09 8.33 -1.86
CA ALA A 55 -0.18 7.13 -1.06
C ALA A 55 -1.68 6.76 -1.07
N LEU A 56 -2.58 7.75 -1.08
CA LEU A 56 -4.01 7.52 -1.27
C LEU A 56 -4.32 6.96 -2.66
N PHE A 57 -3.69 7.50 -3.70
CA PHE A 57 -3.84 7.01 -5.06
C PHE A 57 -3.38 5.56 -5.18
N LEU A 58 -2.19 5.20 -4.67
CA LEU A 58 -1.70 3.82 -4.68
C LEU A 58 -2.62 2.87 -3.91
N SER A 59 -3.14 3.30 -2.76
CA SER A 59 -4.09 2.52 -1.97
C SER A 59 -5.39 2.28 -2.75
N ALA A 60 -5.89 3.30 -3.47
CA ALA A 60 -7.10 3.18 -4.28
C ALA A 60 -6.88 2.36 -5.56
N SER A 61 -5.75 2.53 -6.26
CA SER A 61 -5.45 1.85 -7.53
C SER A 61 -5.27 0.34 -7.38
N VAL A 62 -4.84 -0.11 -6.20
CA VAL A 62 -4.77 -1.53 -5.86
C VAL A 62 -6.03 -1.97 -5.12
N GLY A 63 -6.48 -1.18 -4.15
CA GLY A 63 -7.55 -1.56 -3.22
C GLY A 63 -8.93 -1.65 -3.85
N LEU A 64 -9.33 -0.68 -4.68
CA LEU A 64 -10.64 -0.69 -5.34
C LEU A 64 -10.83 -1.88 -6.27
N PRO A 65 -9.93 -2.15 -7.25
CA PRO A 65 -10.12 -3.28 -8.14
C PRO A 65 -10.02 -4.62 -7.39
N ALA A 66 -9.12 -4.75 -6.42
CA ALA A 66 -9.01 -5.95 -5.60
C ALA A 66 -10.27 -6.23 -4.77
N LEU A 67 -10.87 -5.20 -4.16
CA LEU A 67 -12.09 -5.36 -3.36
C LEU A 67 -13.31 -5.65 -4.24
N ALA A 68 -13.51 -4.86 -5.31
CA ALA A 68 -14.72 -4.93 -6.12
C ALA A 68 -14.72 -6.13 -7.08
N GLY A 69 -13.58 -6.44 -7.70
CA GLY A 69 -13.48 -7.45 -8.75
C GLY A 69 -12.51 -8.60 -8.44
N GLY A 70 -11.98 -8.68 -7.22
CA GLY A 70 -11.06 -9.75 -6.83
C GLY A 70 -9.76 -9.72 -7.62
N SER A 71 -9.17 -10.90 -7.82
CA SER A 71 -7.94 -11.03 -8.58
C SER A 71 -8.12 -10.68 -10.05
N ASP A 72 -9.28 -10.96 -10.66
CA ASP A 72 -9.48 -10.70 -12.09
C ASP A 72 -9.38 -9.20 -12.43
N ALA A 73 -10.12 -8.35 -11.71
CA ALA A 73 -10.03 -6.90 -11.92
C ALA A 73 -8.66 -6.34 -11.50
N LEU A 74 -8.09 -6.82 -10.38
CA LEU A 74 -6.78 -6.36 -9.94
C LEU A 74 -5.70 -6.65 -10.98
N PHE A 75 -5.63 -7.88 -11.49
CA PHE A 75 -4.60 -8.29 -12.44
C PHE A 75 -4.80 -7.63 -13.80
N MET A 76 -6.02 -7.59 -14.33
CA MET A 76 -6.26 -6.94 -15.64
C MET A 76 -5.94 -5.45 -15.65
N ILE A 77 -6.21 -4.74 -14.54
CA ILE A 77 -5.98 -3.28 -14.47
C ILE A 77 -4.51 -2.94 -14.18
N ASN A 78 -3.88 -3.62 -13.22
CA ASN A 78 -2.53 -3.26 -12.77
C ASN A 78 -1.41 -3.96 -13.56
N TYR A 79 -1.75 -4.94 -14.40
CA TYR A 79 -0.80 -5.72 -15.19
C TYR A 79 -1.23 -5.74 -16.66
N PRO A 80 -1.31 -4.56 -17.32
CA PRO A 80 -1.77 -4.49 -18.70
C PRO A 80 -0.85 -5.28 -19.64
N GLY A 81 -1.45 -6.08 -20.51
CA GLY A 81 -0.73 -6.95 -21.44
C GLY A 81 -0.29 -8.30 -20.84
N PHE A 82 -0.52 -8.56 -19.55
CA PHE A 82 -0.35 -9.89 -18.98
C PHE A 82 -1.47 -10.82 -19.44
N ASP A 83 -1.13 -12.03 -19.89
CA ASP A 83 -2.10 -13.08 -20.21
C ASP A 83 -2.69 -13.68 -18.93
N TRP A 84 -3.61 -12.93 -18.31
CA TRP A 84 -4.30 -13.35 -17.10
C TRP A 84 -5.14 -14.61 -17.32
N ALA A 85 -5.82 -14.71 -18.47
CA ALA A 85 -6.67 -15.87 -18.78
C ALA A 85 -5.83 -17.16 -18.91
N GLY A 86 -4.70 -17.11 -19.61
CA GLY A 86 -3.79 -18.25 -19.72
C GLY A 86 -3.08 -18.59 -18.40
N TYR A 87 -2.84 -17.59 -17.55
CA TYR A 87 -2.33 -17.82 -16.19
C TYR A 87 -3.37 -18.49 -15.29
N GLN A 88 -4.61 -17.99 -15.30
CA GLN A 88 -5.74 -18.53 -14.55
C GLN A 88 -6.09 -19.97 -14.97
N ALA A 89 -5.93 -20.32 -16.24
CA ALA A 89 -6.20 -21.67 -16.75
C ALA A 89 -5.36 -22.77 -16.06
N LYS A 90 -4.26 -22.40 -15.39
CA LYS A 90 -3.39 -23.32 -14.63
C LYS A 90 -3.86 -23.56 -13.20
N TRP A 91 -4.89 -22.85 -12.74
CA TRP A 91 -5.35 -22.85 -11.35
C TRP A 91 -6.54 -23.78 -11.19
N THR A 92 -6.59 -24.49 -10.06
CA THR A 92 -7.83 -25.16 -9.66
C THR A 92 -8.86 -24.14 -9.22
N ALA A 93 -10.15 -24.51 -9.26
CA ALA A 93 -11.22 -23.64 -8.76
C ALA A 93 -11.02 -23.26 -7.29
N GLU A 94 -10.49 -24.18 -6.47
CA GLU A 94 -10.16 -23.94 -5.07
C GLU A 94 -9.04 -22.89 -4.91
N SER A 95 -7.93 -23.05 -5.64
CA SER A 95 -6.83 -22.08 -5.60
C SER A 95 -7.26 -20.70 -6.08
N LYS A 96 -8.13 -20.61 -7.10
CA LYS A 96 -8.68 -19.33 -7.58
C LYS A 96 -9.59 -18.68 -6.54
N SER A 97 -10.47 -19.45 -5.90
CA SER A 97 -11.33 -18.95 -4.82
C SER A 97 -10.52 -18.43 -3.63
N TYR A 98 -9.45 -19.14 -3.25
CA TYR A 98 -8.53 -18.68 -2.23
C TYR A 98 -7.83 -17.37 -2.63
N LEU A 99 -7.32 -17.29 -3.87
CA LEU A 99 -6.70 -16.06 -4.38
C LEU A 99 -7.67 -14.88 -4.36
N ASP A 100 -8.91 -15.07 -4.80
CA ASP A 100 -9.91 -14.01 -4.81
C ASP A 100 -10.26 -13.55 -3.41
N THR A 101 -10.39 -14.48 -2.45
CA THR A 101 -10.64 -14.15 -1.05
C THR A 101 -9.49 -13.33 -0.47
N MET A 102 -8.26 -13.80 -0.65
CA MET A 102 -7.06 -13.08 -0.18
C MET A 102 -6.91 -11.72 -0.86
N THR A 103 -7.16 -11.65 -2.16
CA THR A 103 -7.07 -10.39 -2.93
C THR A 103 -8.09 -9.38 -2.42
N ARG A 104 -9.34 -9.79 -2.20
CA ARG A 104 -10.38 -8.91 -1.65
C ARG A 104 -10.05 -8.46 -0.24
N PHE A 105 -9.53 -9.35 0.60
CA PHE A 105 -9.10 -9.01 1.95
C PHE A 105 -7.98 -7.96 1.93
N PHE A 106 -6.91 -8.18 1.15
CA PHE A 106 -5.82 -7.22 1.01
C PHE A 106 -6.30 -5.89 0.40
N GLY A 107 -7.18 -5.95 -0.60
CA GLY A 107 -7.77 -4.77 -1.22
C GLY A 107 -8.58 -3.93 -0.24
N GLY A 108 -9.44 -4.60 0.55
CA GLY A 108 -10.22 -3.95 1.61
C GLY A 108 -9.34 -3.36 2.71
N ALA A 109 -8.28 -4.07 3.12
CA ALA A 109 -7.32 -3.57 4.10
C ALA A 109 -6.57 -2.32 3.61
N LEU A 110 -6.15 -2.29 2.34
CA LEU A 110 -5.50 -1.12 1.73
C LEU A 110 -6.46 0.07 1.64
N LEU A 111 -7.74 -0.15 1.27
CA LEU A 111 -8.73 0.93 1.26
C LEU A 111 -9.01 1.47 2.65
N LEU A 112 -9.13 0.59 3.65
CA LEU A 112 -9.30 1.03 5.03
C LEU A 112 -8.08 1.82 5.51
N ALA A 113 -6.86 1.36 5.19
CA ALA A 113 -5.63 2.09 5.49
C ALA A 113 -5.61 3.48 4.82
N GLY A 114 -6.02 3.57 3.55
CA GLY A 114 -6.17 4.84 2.84
C GLY A 114 -7.22 5.77 3.47
N ALA A 115 -8.36 5.23 3.87
CA ALA A 115 -9.40 6.01 4.57
C ALA A 115 -8.90 6.53 5.94
N LEU A 116 -8.22 5.67 6.70
CA LEU A 116 -7.60 6.05 7.97
C LEU A 116 -6.50 7.09 7.77
N GLN A 117 -5.66 6.96 6.74
CA GLN A 117 -4.67 7.95 6.36
C GLN A 117 -5.33 9.29 6.02
N TYR A 118 -6.42 9.27 5.24
CA TYR A 118 -7.15 10.48 4.86
C TYR A 118 -7.68 11.21 6.08
N TYR A 119 -8.23 10.49 7.06
CA TYR A 119 -8.69 11.07 8.32
C TYR A 119 -7.52 11.56 9.19
N ALA A 120 -6.45 10.75 9.30
CA ALA A 120 -5.27 11.05 10.11
C ALA A 120 -4.59 12.37 9.74
N LYS A 121 -4.65 12.77 8.47
CA LYS A 121 -4.07 14.04 7.99
C LYS A 121 -4.61 15.27 8.73
N ASP A 122 -5.88 15.22 9.16
CA ASP A 122 -6.61 16.36 9.73
C ASP A 122 -6.59 16.36 11.27
N VAL A 123 -6.21 15.22 11.89
CA VAL A 123 -6.23 15.03 13.35
C VAL A 123 -4.85 14.82 13.98
N MET A 124 -3.83 14.48 13.17
CA MET A 124 -2.46 14.32 13.63
C MET A 124 -1.64 15.59 13.37
N ALA A 125 -0.62 15.82 14.19
CA ALA A 125 0.39 16.82 13.86
C ALA A 125 1.14 16.42 12.58
N ALA A 126 1.55 17.42 11.78
CA ALA A 126 2.16 17.19 10.47
C ALA A 126 3.41 16.29 10.52
N LYS A 127 4.32 16.53 11.46
CA LYS A 127 5.57 15.77 11.58
C LYS A 127 5.34 14.26 11.84
N PRO A 128 4.58 13.84 12.87
CA PRO A 128 4.30 12.41 13.07
C PRO A 128 3.48 11.79 11.93
N TYR A 129 2.55 12.56 11.32
CA TYR A 129 1.79 12.09 10.16
C TYR A 129 2.70 11.73 8.97
N TYR A 130 3.58 12.65 8.57
CA TYR A 130 4.52 12.41 7.47
C TYR A 130 5.60 11.38 7.82
N ALA A 131 6.00 11.27 9.09
CA ALA A 131 6.93 10.23 9.54
C ALA A 131 6.33 8.83 9.35
N ILE A 132 5.10 8.62 9.81
CA ILE A 132 4.39 7.34 9.63
C ILE A 132 4.26 7.03 8.15
N LEU A 133 3.79 7.98 7.34
CA LEU A 133 3.65 7.75 5.91
C LEU A 133 4.98 7.41 5.24
N THR A 134 6.05 8.13 5.55
CA THR A 134 7.39 7.87 5.00
C THR A 134 7.83 6.43 5.30
N VAL A 135 7.73 6.01 6.56
CA VAL A 135 8.10 4.65 6.97
C VAL A 135 7.23 3.61 6.29
N THR A 136 5.91 3.83 6.23
CA THR A 136 4.99 2.93 5.52
C THR A 136 5.37 2.77 4.06
N GLN A 137 5.67 3.86 3.35
CA GLN A 137 6.07 3.80 1.95
C GLN A 137 7.43 3.08 1.77
N LEU A 138 8.40 3.28 2.67
CA LEU A 138 9.67 2.51 2.64
C LEU A 138 9.45 1.01 2.84
N VAL A 139 8.57 0.64 3.77
CA VAL A 139 8.22 -0.77 4.01
C VAL A 139 7.57 -1.37 2.76
N PHE A 140 6.61 -0.67 2.14
CA PHE A 140 6.01 -1.14 0.90
C PHE A 140 7.02 -1.23 -0.25
N ALA A 141 7.92 -0.26 -0.41
CA ALA A 141 8.99 -0.35 -1.40
C ALA A 141 9.86 -1.60 -1.19
N GLY A 142 10.25 -1.87 0.06
CA GLY A 142 11.00 -3.07 0.42
C GLY A 142 10.22 -4.36 0.14
N LEU A 143 8.93 -4.42 0.49
CA LEU A 143 8.07 -5.57 0.20
C LEU A 143 7.99 -5.86 -1.30
N GLN A 144 7.86 -4.81 -2.12
CA GLN A 144 7.80 -4.94 -3.56
C GLN A 144 9.13 -5.48 -4.14
N ILE A 145 10.29 -4.97 -3.66
CA ILE A 145 11.61 -5.36 -4.18
C ILE A 145 12.02 -6.77 -3.74
N PHE A 146 11.90 -7.07 -2.45
CA PHE A 146 12.55 -8.24 -1.86
C PHE A 146 11.64 -9.47 -1.75
N PHE A 147 10.32 -9.27 -1.76
CA PHE A 147 9.37 -10.37 -1.57
C PHE A 147 8.49 -10.58 -2.80
N ALA A 148 7.90 -9.50 -3.33
CA ALA A 148 6.95 -9.62 -4.43
C ALA A 148 7.65 -9.82 -5.78
N ALA A 149 8.59 -8.95 -6.17
CA ALA A 149 9.24 -9.01 -7.48
C ALA A 149 9.91 -10.37 -7.79
N PRO A 150 10.66 -11.02 -6.86
CA PRO A 150 11.32 -12.30 -7.16
C PRO A 150 10.37 -13.48 -7.38
N THR A 151 9.14 -13.38 -6.86
CA THR A 151 8.15 -14.47 -6.91
C THR A 151 6.99 -14.18 -7.86
N ALA A 152 6.96 -12.99 -8.46
CA ALA A 152 5.87 -12.55 -9.31
C ALA A 152 6.01 -13.01 -10.76
N ALA A 153 4.87 -13.25 -11.40
CA ALA A 153 4.81 -13.47 -12.84
C ALA A 153 5.27 -12.24 -13.65
N MET A 154 5.16 -11.03 -13.07
CA MET A 154 5.62 -9.78 -13.69
C MET A 154 6.46 -8.93 -12.73
N PRO A 155 7.75 -9.26 -12.55
CA PRO A 155 8.66 -8.57 -11.63
C PRO A 155 8.81 -7.07 -11.92
N SER A 156 8.76 -6.68 -13.20
CA SER A 156 8.89 -5.28 -13.64
C SER A 156 7.82 -4.37 -13.03
N VAL A 157 6.58 -4.83 -12.94
CA VAL A 157 5.48 -4.05 -12.33
C VAL A 157 5.73 -3.84 -10.84
N HIS A 158 6.22 -4.86 -10.13
CA HIS A 158 6.59 -4.72 -8.73
C HIS A 158 7.77 -3.75 -8.54
N TYR A 159 8.76 -3.72 -9.43
CA TYR A 159 9.82 -2.70 -9.39
C TYR A 159 9.29 -1.29 -9.65
N VAL A 160 8.30 -1.12 -10.53
CA VAL A 160 7.64 0.19 -10.73
C VAL A 160 6.92 0.63 -9.45
N TYR A 161 6.12 -0.25 -8.84
CA TYR A 161 5.48 0.05 -7.55
C TYR A 161 6.50 0.35 -6.46
N ALA A 162 7.61 -0.37 -6.41
CA ALA A 162 8.69 -0.10 -5.47
C ALA A 162 9.28 1.30 -5.67
N GLY A 163 9.57 1.67 -6.91
CA GLY A 163 10.06 3.00 -7.27
C GLY A 163 9.08 4.10 -6.88
N MET A 164 7.78 3.90 -7.14
CA MET A 164 6.74 4.85 -6.73
C MET A 164 6.69 5.02 -5.21
N ASN A 165 6.69 3.92 -4.45
CA ASN A 165 6.71 3.97 -2.99
C ASN A 165 8.00 4.66 -2.47
N ALA A 166 9.16 4.41 -3.08
CA ALA A 166 10.41 5.07 -2.70
C ALA A 166 10.35 6.59 -2.96
N VAL A 167 9.80 7.03 -4.11
CA VAL A 167 9.61 8.45 -4.42
C VAL A 167 8.67 9.12 -3.42
N LEU A 168 7.57 8.45 -3.05
CA LEU A 168 6.65 8.96 -2.03
C LEU A 168 7.31 9.04 -0.65
N ALA A 169 8.13 8.06 -0.27
CA ALA A 169 8.90 8.12 0.97
C ALA A 169 9.85 9.34 0.99
N VAL A 170 10.52 9.64 -0.12
CA VAL A 170 11.36 10.84 -0.23
C VAL A 170 10.51 12.11 -0.07
N ALA A 171 9.34 12.18 -0.69
CA ALA A 171 8.43 13.32 -0.53
C ALA A 171 7.97 13.49 0.94
N GLY A 172 7.70 12.39 1.65
CA GLY A 172 7.39 12.44 3.08
C GLY A 172 8.56 12.89 3.95
N ALA A 173 9.76 12.41 3.64
CA ALA A 173 10.99 12.88 4.31
C ALA A 173 11.17 14.38 4.14
N MET A 174 10.94 14.91 2.93
CA MET A 174 10.98 16.35 2.66
C MET A 174 9.88 17.11 3.39
N ALA A 175 8.67 16.55 3.52
CA ALA A 175 7.54 17.18 4.21
C ALA A 175 7.74 17.31 5.73
N MET A 176 8.72 16.61 6.31
CA MET A 176 9.06 16.69 7.73
C MET A 176 10.08 17.78 8.09
N ILE A 177 10.74 18.41 7.10
CA ILE A 177 11.82 19.40 7.27
C ILE A 177 11.26 20.80 7.42
#